data_AF-A0A4Q4BSG1-F1
#
_entry.id   AF-A0A4Q4BSG1-F1
#
_cell.length_a   1.000
_cell.length_b   1.000
_cell.length_c   1.000
_cell.angle_alpha   90.00
_cell.angle_beta   90.00
_cell.angle_gamma   90.00
#
_symmetry.space_group_name_H-M   'P 1'
#
loop_
_entity.id
_entity.type
_entity.pdbx_description
1 polymer ?
#
loop_
_entity_poly.entity_id
_entity_poly.type
_entity_poly.pdbx_seq_one_letter_code
_entity_poly.pdbx_strand_id
1 'polypeptide(L)' 'MPITLPETLPAYDVLRSEGVMVMSPTRAAHQDIRPLRIGLLNLM' A
#
# COMPACT_ATOMS: atom_id res chain seq x y z
N MET A 1 2.03 4.08 1.42
CA MET A 1 1.38 2.98 2.16
C MET A 1 -0.08 2.95 1.74
N PRO A 2 -0.63 1.80 1.32
CA PRO A 2 -2.06 1.68 0.99
C PRO A 2 -2.97 1.95 2.19
N ILE A 3 -4.22 2.33 1.93
CA ILE A 3 -5.25 2.54 2.95
C ILE A 3 -5.77 1.16 3.41
N THR A 4 -5.79 0.91 4.71
CA THR A 4 -6.36 -0.32 5.27
C THR A 4 -7.87 -0.20 5.41
N LEU A 5 -8.62 -1.10 4.77
CA LEU A 5 -10.08 -1.06 4.70
C LEU A 5 -10.65 -2.49 4.64
N PRO A 6 -11.75 -2.81 5.35
CA PRO A 6 -12.41 -4.10 5.21
C PRO A 6 -12.87 -4.36 3.77
N GLU A 7 -12.65 -5.57 3.26
CA GLU A 7 -13.05 -5.97 1.90
C GLU A 7 -14.57 -5.97 1.72
N THR A 8 -15.31 -6.14 2.82
CA THR A 8 -16.78 -6.11 2.83
C THR A 8 -17.36 -4.70 2.74
N LEU A 9 -16.53 -3.65 2.78
CA LEU A 9 -17.00 -2.28 2.69
C LEU A 9 -17.21 -1.90 1.21
N PRO A 10 -18.37 -1.35 0.80
CA PRO A 10 -18.61 -0.98 -0.60
C PRO A 10 -17.56 -0.02 -1.18
N ALA A 11 -16.98 0.84 -0.33
CA ALA A 11 -15.93 1.76 -0.75
C ALA A 11 -14.61 1.06 -1.15
N TYR A 12 -14.41 -0.21 -0.77
CA TYR A 12 -13.21 -0.96 -1.13
C TYR A 12 -13.05 -1.09 -2.65
N ASP A 13 -14.12 -1.50 -3.34
CA ASP A 13 -14.11 -1.66 -4.80
C ASP A 13 -14.14 -0.31 -5.53
N VAL A 14 -14.90 0.66 -5.01
CA VAL A 14 -14.95 2.02 -5.57
C VAL A 14 -13.57 2.65 -5.57
N LEU A 15 -12.90 2.71 -4.42
CA LEU A 15 -11.57 3.30 -4.28
C LEU A 15 -10.53 2.55 -5.13
N ARG A 16 -10.61 1.21 -5.16
CA ARG A 16 -9.73 0.40 -6.01
C ARG A 16 -9.91 0.71 -7.50
N SER A 17 -11.15 0.92 -7.95
CA SER A 17 -11.45 1.25 -9.35
C SER A 17 -10.97 2.65 -9.74
N GLU A 18 -10.89 3.57 -8.78
CA GLU A 18 -10.36 4.93 -8.95
C GLU A 18 -8.82 4.98 -8.90
N GLY A 19 -8.15 3.84 -8.75
CA GLY A 19 -6.69 3.76 -8.66
C GLY A 19 -6.14 4.10 -7.26
N VAL A 20 -7.00 4.23 -6.25
CA VAL A 20 -6.56 4.37 -4.86
C VAL A 20 -6.04 3.03 -4.38
N MET A 21 -4.82 3.03 -3.85
CA MET A 21 -4.24 1.83 -3.24
C MET A 21 -4.93 1.53 -1.91
N VAL A 22 -5.79 0.52 -1.91
CA VAL A 22 -6.45 -0.04 -0.71
C VAL A 22 -5.93 -1.44 -0.41
N MET A 23 -6.00 -1.87 0.85
CA MET A 23 -5.66 -3.22 1.29
C MET A 23 -6.54 -3.69 2.43
N SER A 24 -6.70 -5.00 2.57
CA SER A 24 -7.44 -5.59 3.68
C SER A 24 -6.66 -5.57 5.00
N PRO A 25 -7.35 -5.58 6.16
CA PRO A 25 -6.70 -5.59 7.47
C PRO A 25 -5.77 -6.80 7.68
N THR A 26 -6.20 -7.97 7.20
CA THR A 26 -5.38 -9.20 7.25
C THR A 26 -4.07 -9.01 6.48
N ARG A 27 -4.13 -8.46 5.27
CA ARG A 27 -2.92 -8.17 4.49
C ARG A 27 -2.05 -7.10 5.14
N ALA A 28 -2.67 -6.08 5.74
CA ALA A 28 -1.97 -5.00 6.41
C ALA A 28 -1.12 -5.48 7.58
N ALA A 29 -1.64 -6.44 8.36
CA ALA A 29 -0.98 -6.98 9.55
C ALA A 29 0.29 -7.79 9.25
N HIS A 30 0.43 -8.29 8.02
CA HIS A 30 1.57 -9.10 7.60
C HIS A 30 2.60 -8.32 6.77
N GLN A 31 2.51 -6.99 6.77
CA GLN A 31 3.49 -6.16 6.07
C GLN A 31 4.84 -6.21 6.78
N ASP A 32 5.84 -6.74 6.07
CA ASP A 32 7.23 -6.62 6.48
C ASP A 32 7.80 -5.30 5.95
N ILE A 33 7.63 -4.24 6.75
CA ILE A 33 8.18 -2.91 6.45
C ILE A 33 9.65 -2.89 6.87
N ARG A 34 10.53 -2.70 5.89
CA ARG A 34 11.99 -2.69 6.10
C ARG A 34 12.63 -1.40 5.62
N PRO A 35 13.79 -1.00 6.19
CA PRO A 35 14.52 0.18 5.74
C PRO A 35 14.88 0.11 4.26
N LEU A 36 14.71 1.23 3.54
CA LEU A 36 15.19 1.37 2.17
C LEU A 36 16.68 1.63 2.16
N ARG A 37 17.42 0.94 1.29
CA ARG A 37 18.84 1.21 1.02
C ARG A 37 18.93 1.78 -0.38
N ILE A 38 19.08 3.10 -0.48
CA ILE A 38 19.14 3.82 -1.75
C ILE A 38 20.59 4.21 -1.99
N GLY A 39 21.15 3.77 -3.11
CA GLY A 39 22.45 4.23 -3.61
C GLY A 39 22.26 5.40 -4.56
N LEU A 40 23.04 6.46 -4.36
CA LEU A 40 23.10 7.59 -5.28
C LEU A 40 24.53 7.71 -5.78
N LEU A 41 24.73 7.47 -7.08
CA LEU A 41 26.00 7.69 -7.75
C LEU A 41 25.87 8.94 -8.61
N ASN A 42 26.52 10.01 -8.18
CA ASN A 42 26.65 11.23 -8.96
C ASN A 42 27.99 11.23 -9.70
N LEU A 43 27.96 11.40 -11.02
CA LEU A 43 29.13 11.38 -11.91
C LEU A 43 29.46 12.76 -12.50
N MET A 44 28.79 13.79 -11.99
CA MET A 44 29.06 15.19 -12.29
C MET A 44 30.22 15.73 -11.46
#